data_AF-A0A2T2WUK0-F1
#
_entry.id   AF-A0A2T2WUK0-F1
#
_cell.length_a   1.000
_cell.length_b   1.000
_cell.length_c   1.000
_cell.angle_alpha   90.00
_cell.angle_beta   90.00
_cell.angle_gamma   90.00
#
_symmetry.space_group_name_H-M   'P 1'
#
loop_
_entity.id
_entity.type
_entity.pdbx_description
1 polymer ?
#
loop_
_entity_poly.entity_id
_entity_poly.type
_entity_poly.pdbx_seq_one_letter_code
_entity_poly.pdbx_strand_id
1 'polypeptide(L)'
;MRTQLLDLNYEAVGLELASVGDILIMAGSDPALDPLRQTNAVFKVDNTEFCGHLMTSSCQVIRERTRVPTGANLTVQHPDDKVSEYVQHLE
;
A
#
# COMPACT_ATOMS: atom_id res chain seq x y z
N MET A 1 -0.90 19.57 13.57
CA MET A 1 -0.87 18.23 12.98
C MET A 1 -2.31 17.76 12.85
N ARG A 2 -2.84 17.66 11.63
CA ARG A 2 -4.24 17.27 11.40
C ARG A 2 -4.26 15.75 11.26
N THR A 3 -4.71 15.05 12.30
CA THR A 3 -4.93 13.60 12.22
C THR A 3 -6.13 13.36 11.32
N GLN A 4 -5.90 12.81 10.13
CA GLN A 4 -6.98 12.31 9.30
C GLN A 4 -7.14 10.83 9.65
N LEU A 5 -8.16 10.53 10.45
CA LEU A 5 -8.60 9.15 10.64
C LEU A 5 -9.22 8.72 9.32
N LEU A 6 -8.39 8.12 8.48
CA LEU A 6 -8.86 7.29 7.38
C LEU A 6 -9.44 6.04 8.06
N ASP A 7 -10.77 6.01 8.20
CA ASP A 7 -11.52 4.86 8.72
C ASP A 7 -11.49 3.75 7.66
N LEU A 8 -10.31 3.13 7.52
CA LEU A 8 -10.00 2.07 6.57
C LEU A 8 -10.17 0.74 7.30
N ASN A 9 -11.39 0.45 7.76
CA ASN A 9 -11.63 -0.86 8.34
C ASN A 9 -11.60 -1.89 7.21
N TYR A 10 -10.45 -2.52 7.00
CA TYR A 10 -10.22 -3.58 6.02
C TYR A 10 -10.61 -4.92 6.64
N GLU A 11 -11.81 -4.98 7.27
CA GLU A 11 -12.30 -6.17 7.98
C GLU A 11 -12.27 -7.42 7.10
N ALA A 12 -12.46 -7.25 5.78
CA ALA A 12 -12.40 -8.34 4.80
C ALA A 12 -11.08 -9.12 4.84
N VAL A 13 -9.98 -8.53 5.33
CA VAL A 13 -8.67 -9.19 5.48
C VAL A 13 -8.18 -9.24 6.94
N GLY A 14 -9.03 -8.87 7.90
CA GLY A 14 -8.70 -8.92 9.33
C GLY A 14 -7.65 -7.90 9.77
N LEU A 15 -7.60 -6.73 9.12
CA LEU A 15 -6.69 -5.64 9.45
C LEU A 15 -7.45 -4.38 9.90
N GLU A 16 -6.95 -3.77 10.98
CA GLU A 16 -7.29 -2.44 11.45
C GLU A 16 -6.19 -1.45 11.03
N LEU A 17 -6.59 -0.30 10.51
CA LEU A 17 -5.69 0.69 9.93
C LEU A 17 -5.89 2.06 10.60
N ALA A 18 -4.80 2.76 10.88
CA ALA A 18 -4.83 4.14 11.35
C ALA A 18 -3.71 4.96 10.70
N SER A 19 -3.97 6.24 10.42
CA SER A 19 -2.96 7.16 9.91
C SER A 19 -2.64 8.25 10.94
N VAL A 20 -1.35 8.49 11.16
CA VAL A 20 -0.82 9.55 12.04
C VAL A 20 0.24 10.34 11.28
N GLY A 21 -0.16 11.46 10.69
CA GLY A 21 0.72 12.20 9.79
C GLY A 21 1.11 11.33 8.58
N ASP A 22 2.41 11.14 8.36
CA ASP A 22 2.94 10.31 7.27
C ASP A 22 3.14 8.83 7.65
N ILE A 23 2.68 8.43 8.84
CA ILE A 23 2.79 7.06 9.34
C ILE A 23 1.46 6.33 9.15
N LEU A 24 1.51 5.17 8.51
CA LEU A 24 0.42 4.20 8.47
C LEU A 24 0.67 3.11 9.51
N ILE A 25 -0.26 2.97 10.47
CA ILE A 25 -0.26 1.94 11.49
C ILE A 25 -1.23 0.86 11.05
N MET A 26 -0.77 -0.40 11.05
CA MET A 26 -1.56 -1.56 10.68
C MET A 26 -1.53 -2.56 11.84
N ALA A 27 -2.69 -3.00 12.28
CA ALA A 27 -2.86 -3.96 13.37
C ALA A 27 -3.75 -5.12 12.91
N GLY A 28 -3.51 -6.30 13.48
CA GLY A 28 -4.24 -7.51 13.13
C GLY A 28 -3.59 -8.74 13.75
N SER A 29 -4.14 -9.92 13.46
CA SER A 29 -3.53 -11.19 13.84
C SER A 29 -2.23 -11.45 13.06
N ASP A 30 -1.35 -12.31 13.58
CA ASP A 30 -0.11 -12.67 12.87
C ASP A 30 -0.36 -13.17 11.43
N PRO A 31 -1.35 -14.07 11.17
CA PRO A 31 -1.67 -14.47 9.80
C PRO A 31 -2.15 -13.32 8.90
N ALA A 32 -2.86 -12.33 9.46
CA ALA A 32 -3.32 -11.17 8.71
C ALA A 32 -2.16 -10.21 8.37
N LEU A 33 -1.17 -10.10 9.27
CA LEU A 33 0.01 -9.26 9.08
C LEU A 33 1.10 -9.90 8.23
N ASP A 34 1.15 -11.23 8.13
CA ASP A 34 2.20 -11.97 7.43
C ASP A 34 2.47 -11.49 5.98
N PRO A 35 1.43 -11.23 5.15
CA PRO A 35 1.65 -10.70 3.80
C PRO A 35 2.33 -9.33 3.79
N LEU A 36 2.12 -8.51 4.83
CA LEU A 36 2.69 -7.18 4.95
C LEU A 36 4.14 -7.20 5.45
N ARG A 37 4.59 -8.27 6.09
CA ARG A 37 5.98 -8.39 6.59
C ARG A 37 7.01 -8.39 5.47
N GLN A 38 6.60 -8.77 4.26
CA GLN A 38 7.45 -8.73 3.07
C GLN A 38 7.53 -7.32 2.46
N THR A 39 6.58 -6.44 2.76
CA THR A 39 6.57 -5.05 2.28
C THR A 39 7.59 -4.23 3.06
N ASN A 40 8.61 -3.71 2.37
CA ASN A 40 9.65 -2.87 2.96
C ASN A 40 9.20 -1.42 3.16
N ALA A 41 8.33 -0.91 2.28
CA ALA A 41 7.83 0.46 2.36
C ALA A 41 6.42 0.60 1.76
N VAL A 42 5.66 1.55 2.30
CA VAL A 42 4.37 1.98 1.73
C VAL A 42 4.49 3.45 1.35
N PHE A 43 4.30 3.76 0.07
CA PHE A 43 4.36 5.12 -0.46
C PHE A 43 2.96 5.59 -0.83
N LYS A 44 2.52 6.68 -0.20
CA LYS A 44 1.36 7.44 -0.69
C LYS A 44 1.79 8.25 -1.92
N VAL A 45 1.03 8.13 -3.01
CA VAL A 45 1.28 8.82 -4.28
C VAL A 45 0.02 9.51 -4.78
N ASP A 46 0.21 10.56 -5.57
CA ASP A 46 -0.91 11.33 -6.13
C ASP A 46 -1.69 10.53 -7.19
N ASN A 47 -0.98 9.71 -7.97
CA ASN A 47 -1.58 8.90 -9.02
C ASN A 47 -0.83 7.58 -9.18
N THR A 48 -1.53 6.44 -9.20
CA THR A 48 -0.97 5.11 -9.48
C THR A 48 -0.88 4.79 -10.97
N GLU A 49 -1.09 5.75 -11.88
CA GLU A 49 -0.96 5.52 -13.33
C GLU A 49 0.49 5.51 -13.82
N PHE A 50 1.44 6.06 -13.05
CA PHE A 50 2.87 5.96 -13.40
C PHE A 50 3.39 4.52 -13.37
N CYS A 51 2.60 3.54 -12.96
CA CYS A 51 2.97 2.12 -12.94
C CYS A 51 3.34 1.57 -14.32
N GLY A 52 2.82 2.15 -15.40
CA GLY A 52 3.32 1.86 -16.75
C GLY A 52 4.84 2.09 -16.87
N HIS A 53 5.36 3.14 -16.21
CA HIS A 53 6.78 3.42 -16.14
C HIS A 53 7.54 2.39 -15.28
N LEU A 54 6.97 1.96 -14.15
CA LEU A 54 7.55 0.90 -13.30
C LEU A 54 7.71 -0.41 -14.08
N MET A 55 6.72 -0.79 -14.88
CA MET A 55 6.80 -1.99 -15.73
C MET A 55 7.91 -1.90 -16.79
N THR A 56 8.24 -0.69 -17.26
CA THR A 56 9.36 -0.48 -18.17
C THR A 56 10.73 -0.43 -17.48
N SER A 57 10.77 -0.31 -16.15
CA SER A 57 11.99 -0.06 -15.38
C SER A 57 12.35 -1.22 -14.46
N SER A 58 12.62 -2.41 -15.03
CA SER A 58 13.16 -3.61 -14.36
C SER A 58 12.49 -4.04 -13.04
N CYS A 59 11.36 -3.46 -12.68
CA CYS A 59 10.59 -3.80 -11.49
C CYS A 59 9.74 -5.02 -11.81
N GLN A 60 9.63 -5.93 -10.84
CA GLN A 60 8.70 -7.04 -10.93
C GLN A 60 7.38 -6.65 -10.26
N VAL A 61 6.27 -6.79 -10.99
CA VAL A 61 4.94 -6.58 -10.41
C VAL A 61 4.59 -7.81 -9.56
N ILE A 62 4.41 -7.59 -8.25
CA ILE A 62 3.99 -8.62 -7.29
C ILE A 62 2.46 -8.65 -7.19
N ARG A 63 1.84 -7.47 -7.18
CA ARG A 63 0.40 -7.30 -7.21
C ARG A 63 0.03 -6.17 -8.15
N GLU A 64 -0.79 -6.51 -9.13
CA GLU A 64 -1.30 -5.58 -10.13
C GLU A 64 -2.08 -4.42 -9.50
N ARG A 65 -2.17 -3.31 -10.24
CA ARG A 65 -2.95 -2.16 -9.82
C ARG A 65 -4.40 -2.56 -9.58
N THR A 66 -4.85 -2.41 -8.34
CA THR A 66 -6.19 -2.79 -7.90
C THR A 66 -6.92 -1.57 -7.36
N ARG A 67 -8.16 -1.34 -7.82
CA ARG A 67 -9.03 -0.33 -7.20
C ARG A 67 -9.55 -0.88 -5.88
N VAL A 68 -9.52 -0.03 -4.87
CA VAL A 68 -9.99 -0.32 -3.52
C VAL A 68 -10.97 0.78 -3.10
N PRO A 69 -11.81 0.56 -2.07
CA PRO A 69 -12.80 1.57 -1.65
C PRO A 69 -12.22 2.97 -1.41
N THR A 70 -10.93 3.03 -1.05
CA THR A 70 -10.26 4.27 -0.68
C THR A 70 -9.30 4.79 -1.74
N GLY A 71 -9.26 4.17 -2.92
CA GLY A 71 -8.49 4.61 -4.07
C GLY A 71 -7.92 3.44 -4.87
N ALA A 72 -6.60 3.35 -4.96
CA ALA A 72 -5.94 2.27 -5.66
C ALA A 72 -4.59 1.92 -5.02
N ASN A 73 -4.17 0.68 -5.15
CA ASN A 73 -2.85 0.25 -4.75
C ASN A 73 -2.21 -0.70 -5.78
N LEU A 74 -0.89 -0.85 -5.67
CA LEU A 74 -0.11 -1.89 -6.34
C LEU A 74 1.11 -2.24 -5.51
N THR A 75 1.70 -3.40 -5.79
CA THR A 75 2.91 -3.86 -5.09
C THR A 75 3.95 -4.30 -6.12
N VAL A 76 5.16 -3.78 -5.99
CA VAL A 76 6.28 -4.10 -6.88
C VAL A 76 7.52 -4.46 -6.07
N GLN A 77 8.36 -5.31 -6.65
CA GLN A 77 9.74 -5.51 -6.22
C GLN A 77 10.66 -4.70 -7.13
N HIS A 78 11.48 -3.85 -6.52
CA HIS A 78 12.47 -3.04 -7.20
C HIS A 78 13.74 -3.85 -7.51
N PRO A 79 14.63 -3.36 -8.40
CA PRO A 79 15.87 -4.05 -8.76
C PRO A 79 16.87 -4.30 -7.61
N ASP A 80 16.66 -3.67 -6.46
CA ASP A 80 17.42 -3.85 -5.21
C ASP A 80 16.75 -4.85 -4.25
N ASP A 81 15.82 -5.65 -4.77
CA ASP A 81 15.01 -6.64 -4.07
C ASP A 81 14.06 -6.07 -2.99
N LYS A 82 13.85 -4.75 -2.97
CA LYS A 82 12.89 -4.14 -2.03
C LYS A 82 11.47 -4.21 -2.59
N VAL A 83 10.56 -4.70 -1.76
CA VAL A 83 9.13 -4.73 -2.06
C VAL A 83 8.48 -3.45 -1.52
N SER A 84 7.82 -2.70 -2.39
CA SER A 84 7.10 -1.49 -2.01
C SER A 84 5.64 -1.54 -2.44
N GLU A 85 4.76 -1.08 -1.57
CA GLU A 85 3.36 -0.82 -1.92
C GLU A 85 3.18 0.67 -2.25
N TYR A 86 2.52 0.95 -3.36
CA TYR A 86 2.14 2.30 -3.75
C TYR A 86 0.64 2.46 -3.58
N VAL A 87 0.21 3.49 -2.86
CA VAL A 87 -1.19 3.75 -2.53
C VAL A 87 -1.59 5.14 -2.98
N GLN A 88 -2.67 5.23 -3.75
CA GLN A 88 -3.35 6.47 -4.10
C GLN A 88 -4.67 6.52 -3.33
N HIS A 89 -4.95 7.63 -2.64
CA HIS A 89 -6.25 7.85 -2.02
C HIS A 89 -7.19 8.64 -2.94
N LEU A 90 -8.50 8.38 -2.85
CA LEU A 90 -9.52 9.29 -3.38
C LEU A 90 -9.51 10.56 -2.52
N GLU A 91 -9.50 11.72 -3.17
CA GLU A 91 -9.65 13.03 -2.49
C GLU A 91 -11.02 13.18 -1.83
#